data_AF-D3SWW7-F1
#
_entry.id   AF-D3SWW7-F1
#
_cell.length_a   1.000
_cell.length_b   1.000
_cell.length_c   1.000
_cell.angle_alpha   90.00
_cell.angle_beta   90.00
_cell.angle_gamma   90.00
#
_symmetry.space_group_name_H-M   'P 1'
#
loop_
_entity.id
_entity.type
_entity.pdbx_description
1 polymer ?
#
loop_
_entity_poly.entity_id
_entity_poly.type
_entity_poly.pdbx_seq_one_letter_code
_entity_poly.pdbx_strand_id
1 'polypeptide(L)'
;MRCLAAILLVAVGLVAVAGVAGAGQLPVDSSHHSSSVSPPDAETYVVEQGEFCQPIEPLESGETIEAFYDYRDHETHPETDDNLYSSYGTTHLQEDDTSVLFLHEGPNGVSLVMIHGQLDGNGDPTYATFDLAGLPDDSEWVVRNDAYDDVTNLDEFHRGDGWASATWLQRGDRTGGGAIQGGLDDEFAVTVHPAFNHEATVNHENHDHPDPDFYTPGTVDAWDVLSSDADNPERTALPSLEEPVTIRTGTCADASITYDRTATGIAADVTDADPADTVTLHPTTGTADAIRFDQITVSDIDGDVSLTFANAPPDMDPSSPVDADPLSQLTLRDDPVQGAQATVTFSVDRAYLEAQGLEPESIALFEVADGEWEQSETRVSDETATAYQFTAEIDTLQAVTVAESDDDPNATPNDENGTGPSDTGTDDVGNNATSTDTANGENNATGSETDGSGDESSPLPGFGAGVTVTVIAVVLLTALWAGSRQ
;
A
#
# COMPACT_ATOMS: atom_id res chain seq x y z
N MET A 1 34.95 -50.64 30.94
CA MET A 1 36.23 -49.90 30.91
C MET A 1 35.86 -48.43 30.77
N ARG A 2 35.72 -47.70 31.88
CA ARG A 2 36.68 -46.72 32.43
C ARG A 2 37.14 -45.64 31.45
N CYS A 3 36.66 -44.41 31.72
CA CYS A 3 37.33 -43.09 31.63
C CYS A 3 37.73 -42.59 30.22
N LEU A 4 37.70 -41.31 29.85
CA LEU A 4 37.98 -40.07 30.59
C LEU A 4 37.23 -38.87 29.95
N ALA A 5 36.99 -37.86 30.78
CA ALA A 5 36.55 -36.51 30.43
C ALA A 5 37.71 -35.62 29.92
N ALA A 6 37.38 -34.56 29.18
CA ALA A 6 38.21 -33.36 29.08
C ALA A 6 37.30 -32.12 28.95
N ILE A 7 37.34 -31.30 30.00
CA ILE A 7 36.74 -29.97 30.15
C ILE A 7 37.76 -28.96 29.59
N LEU A 8 37.36 -28.04 28.73
CA LEU A 8 38.17 -26.88 28.36
C LEU A 8 37.57 -25.61 28.98
N LEU A 9 38.34 -25.04 29.92
CA LEU A 9 38.17 -23.71 30.50
C LEU A 9 38.65 -22.65 29.49
N VAL A 10 37.89 -21.58 29.28
CA VAL A 10 38.40 -20.33 28.70
C VAL A 10 38.23 -19.21 29.73
N ALA A 11 39.33 -18.50 29.96
CA ALA A 11 39.53 -17.55 31.04
C ALA A 11 39.07 -16.13 30.64
N VAL A 12 38.34 -15.49 31.56
CA VAL A 12 37.99 -14.07 31.53
C VAL A 12 39.20 -13.23 31.92
N GLY A 13 39.67 -12.37 31.02
CA GLY A 13 40.72 -11.39 31.28
C GLY A 13 40.13 -10.04 31.67
N LEU A 14 40.14 -9.74 32.97
CA LEU A 14 39.78 -8.44 33.53
C LEU A 14 41.00 -7.49 33.45
N VAL A 15 40.92 -6.42 32.66
CA VAL A 15 41.94 -5.35 32.64
C VAL A 15 41.43 -4.16 33.46
N ALA A 16 42.06 -3.94 34.61
CA ALA A 16 41.90 -2.74 35.41
C ALA A 16 43.00 -1.73 35.03
N VAL A 17 42.61 -0.52 34.62
CA VAL A 17 43.52 0.63 34.50
C VAL A 17 43.10 1.67 35.52
N ALA A 18 43.94 1.84 36.54
CA ALA A 18 43.91 2.95 37.48
C ALA A 18 44.90 4.03 37.01
N GLY A 19 44.45 5.28 36.93
CA GLY A 19 45.28 6.39 36.46
C GLY A 19 44.84 7.76 36.97
N VAL A 20 45.34 8.11 38.16
CA VAL A 20 45.83 9.43 38.63
C VAL A 20 44.97 10.69 38.41
N ALA A 21 44.58 11.28 39.54
CA ALA A 21 44.04 12.62 39.69
C ALA A 21 45.04 13.72 39.29
N GLY A 22 44.57 14.67 38.47
CA GLY A 22 45.23 15.95 38.19
C GLY A 22 44.21 17.09 38.25
N ALA A 23 44.32 17.93 39.28
CA ALA A 23 43.54 19.14 39.42
C ALA A 23 44.12 20.24 38.51
N GLY A 24 43.29 20.79 37.63
CA GLY A 24 43.59 21.97 36.82
C GLY A 24 42.30 22.61 36.32
N GLN A 25 41.93 23.76 36.87
CA GLN A 25 40.87 24.63 36.37
C GLN A 25 41.33 25.35 35.10
N LEU A 26 40.57 25.30 34.01
CA LEU A 26 40.61 26.21 32.86
C LEU A 26 39.24 26.17 32.11
N PRO A 27 38.91 27.19 31.28
CA PRO A 27 37.56 27.75 31.14
C PRO A 27 36.59 26.94 30.27
N VAL A 28 35.31 27.07 30.61
CA VAL A 28 34.15 26.68 29.79
C VAL A 28 34.13 27.53 28.52
N ASP A 29 34.44 26.92 27.39
CA ASP A 29 34.11 27.42 26.06
C ASP A 29 32.93 26.60 25.55
N SER A 30 31.77 27.25 25.47
CA SER A 30 30.53 26.65 24.94
C SER A 30 30.62 26.60 23.42
N SER A 31 31.40 25.67 22.89
CA SER A 31 31.31 25.30 21.47
C SER A 31 30.09 24.41 21.28
N HIS A 32 28.98 25.02 20.89
CA HIS A 32 27.85 24.36 20.23
C HIS A 32 28.40 23.61 19.02
N HIS A 33 28.65 22.31 19.19
CA HIS A 33 28.75 21.41 18.04
C HIS A 33 27.32 21.23 17.54
N SER A 34 26.99 21.97 16.49
CA SER A 34 25.92 21.57 15.59
C SER A 34 26.35 20.23 15.00
N SER A 35 25.80 19.14 15.52
CA SER A 35 25.75 17.89 14.78
C SER A 35 24.88 18.18 13.56
N SER A 36 25.51 18.47 12.43
CA SER A 36 24.86 18.34 11.14
C SER A 36 24.59 16.85 10.96
N VAL A 37 23.38 16.43 11.28
CA VAL A 37 22.83 15.16 10.80
C VAL A 37 22.90 15.27 9.27
N SER A 38 23.75 14.45 8.65
CA SER A 38 23.64 14.25 7.20
C SER A 38 22.20 13.79 6.93
N PRO A 39 21.53 14.26 5.86
CA PRO A 39 20.29 13.62 5.44
C PRO A 39 20.54 12.11 5.31
N PRO A 40 19.58 11.24 5.68
CA PRO A 40 19.74 9.80 5.51
C PRO A 40 20.24 9.51 4.07
N ASP A 41 21.41 8.88 4.00
CA ASP A 41 22.15 8.58 2.79
C ASP A 41 21.51 7.35 2.10
N ALA A 42 21.10 7.51 0.83
CA ALA A 42 20.49 6.50 -0.05
C ALA A 42 19.18 5.88 0.49
N GLU A 43 18.16 5.81 -0.36
CA GLU A 43 16.94 5.08 -0.04
C GLU A 43 17.30 3.62 0.18
N THR A 44 17.35 3.22 1.46
CA THR A 44 17.55 1.82 1.83
C THR A 44 16.19 1.16 1.85
N TYR A 45 16.09 -0.03 1.27
CA TYR A 45 14.90 -0.86 1.38
C TYR A 45 15.20 -2.04 2.29
N VAL A 46 14.16 -2.57 2.92
CA VAL A 46 14.23 -3.81 3.68
C VAL A 46 13.12 -4.74 3.26
N VAL A 47 13.39 -6.04 3.39
CA VAL A 47 12.39 -7.10 3.34
C VAL A 47 12.22 -7.72 4.72
N GLU A 48 10.98 -7.88 5.14
CA GLU A 48 10.59 -8.35 6.47
C GLU A 48 9.62 -9.54 6.37
N GLN A 49 9.84 -10.57 7.18
CA GLN A 49 8.94 -11.72 7.34
C GLN A 49 9.01 -12.24 8.79
N GLY A 50 8.03 -11.86 9.62
CA GLY A 50 8.07 -12.13 11.05
C GLY A 50 9.31 -11.49 11.70
N GLU A 51 10.17 -12.29 12.35
CA GLU A 51 11.42 -11.80 12.96
C GLU A 51 12.57 -11.64 11.95
N PHE A 52 12.40 -12.09 10.70
CA PHE A 52 13.41 -11.93 9.66
C PHE A 52 13.34 -10.52 9.07
N CYS A 53 14.47 -9.82 9.06
CA CYS A 53 14.63 -8.57 8.35
C CYS A 53 15.98 -8.52 7.63
N GLN A 54 15.97 -8.11 6.37
CA GLN A 54 17.17 -7.98 5.55
C GLN A 54 17.14 -6.70 4.71
N PRO A 55 18.21 -5.87 4.75
CA PRO A 55 18.38 -4.79 3.78
C PRO A 55 18.52 -5.34 2.36
N ILE A 56 17.88 -4.67 1.41
CA ILE A 56 17.95 -4.99 -0.02
C ILE A 56 18.22 -3.71 -0.83
N GLU A 57 18.97 -3.88 -1.91
CA GLU A 57 19.16 -2.96 -3.01
C GLU A 57 18.36 -3.43 -4.23
N PRO A 58 17.66 -2.54 -4.96
CA PRO A 58 17.00 -2.88 -6.22
C PRO A 58 17.99 -3.37 -7.29
N LEU A 59 17.51 -4.22 -8.19
CA LEU A 59 18.26 -4.66 -9.35
C LEU A 59 18.23 -3.56 -10.43
N GLU A 60 19.38 -2.95 -10.72
CA GLU A 60 19.51 -1.94 -11.76
C GLU A 60 19.88 -2.56 -13.12
N SER A 61 19.05 -2.36 -14.15
CA SER A 61 19.36 -2.82 -15.52
C SER A 61 19.54 -1.69 -16.54
N GLY A 62 19.08 -0.47 -16.23
CA GLY A 62 19.03 0.66 -17.18
C GLY A 62 17.97 0.51 -18.28
N GLU A 63 17.14 -0.54 -18.22
CA GLU A 63 16.01 -0.81 -19.11
C GLU A 63 14.69 -0.60 -18.35
N THR A 64 13.58 -0.43 -19.08
CA THR A 64 12.26 -0.45 -18.43
C THR A 64 11.98 -1.86 -17.90
N ILE A 65 11.10 -1.99 -16.91
CA ILE A 65 10.78 -3.30 -16.33
C ILE A 65 10.19 -4.27 -17.36
N GLU A 66 9.38 -3.81 -18.31
CA GLU A 66 8.82 -4.66 -19.37
C GLU A 66 9.90 -5.18 -20.31
N ALA A 67 10.92 -4.36 -20.60
CA ALA A 67 12.07 -4.77 -21.41
C ALA A 67 13.01 -5.71 -20.64
N PHE A 68 13.24 -5.46 -19.36
CA PHE A 68 14.02 -6.35 -18.49
C PHE A 68 13.34 -7.70 -18.28
N TYR A 69 12.01 -7.70 -18.11
CA TYR A 69 11.21 -8.92 -17.95
C TYR A 69 11.09 -9.68 -19.29
N ASP A 70 10.93 -8.96 -20.41
CA ASP A 70 10.84 -9.50 -21.77
C ASP A 70 9.89 -10.72 -21.83
N TYR A 71 8.63 -10.44 -21.49
CA TYR A 71 7.58 -11.45 -21.54
C TYR A 71 7.21 -11.76 -23.00
N ARG A 72 7.20 -13.04 -23.38
CA ARG A 72 6.90 -13.48 -24.75
C ARG A 72 5.89 -14.60 -24.79
N ASP A 73 4.93 -14.47 -25.70
CA ASP A 73 3.87 -15.43 -26.00
C ASP A 73 3.62 -15.52 -27.50
N HIS A 74 2.65 -16.36 -27.90
CA HIS A 74 2.30 -16.55 -29.31
C HIS A 74 1.67 -15.31 -29.98
N GLU A 75 1.22 -14.31 -29.23
CA GLU A 75 0.61 -13.09 -29.78
C GLU A 75 1.64 -11.98 -30.00
N THR A 76 2.51 -11.78 -29.02
CA THR A 76 3.60 -10.80 -29.02
C THR A 76 4.77 -11.26 -29.89
N HIS A 77 5.03 -12.57 -29.93
CA HIS A 77 6.15 -13.18 -30.65
C HIS A 77 5.71 -14.36 -31.55
N PRO A 78 4.79 -14.14 -32.51
CA PRO A 78 4.21 -15.21 -33.33
C PRO A 78 5.19 -15.85 -34.32
N GLU A 79 6.28 -15.16 -34.67
CA GLU A 79 7.20 -15.55 -35.73
C GLU A 79 8.46 -16.27 -35.21
N THR A 80 8.60 -16.41 -33.90
CA THR A 80 9.75 -17.06 -33.25
C THR A 80 9.33 -18.33 -32.55
N ASP A 81 10.27 -19.26 -32.35
CA ASP A 81 10.05 -20.40 -31.44
C ASP A 81 10.15 -19.96 -29.96
N ASP A 82 10.58 -18.71 -29.71
CA ASP A 82 10.71 -18.07 -28.39
C ASP A 82 9.39 -17.43 -27.94
N ASN A 83 8.35 -18.24 -27.76
CA ASN A 83 7.01 -17.78 -27.41
C ASN A 83 6.28 -18.73 -26.45
N LEU A 84 7.03 -19.28 -25.50
CA LEU A 84 6.54 -20.27 -24.55
C LEU A 84 5.74 -19.67 -23.39
N TYR A 85 5.20 -18.45 -23.52
CA TYR A 85 4.46 -17.76 -22.45
C TYR A 85 5.34 -17.64 -21.20
N SER A 86 6.44 -16.89 -21.32
CA SER A 86 7.47 -16.84 -20.29
C SER A 86 8.29 -15.55 -20.36
N SER A 87 9.00 -15.27 -19.26
CA SER A 87 10.02 -14.24 -19.17
C SER A 87 11.33 -14.72 -19.78
N TYR A 88 11.77 -14.07 -20.85
CA TYR A 88 13.04 -14.38 -21.52
C TYR A 88 14.20 -13.53 -21.01
N GLY A 89 13.91 -12.34 -20.48
CA GLY A 89 14.92 -11.40 -19.99
C GLY A 89 15.46 -11.76 -18.62
N THR A 90 14.75 -12.61 -17.86
CA THR A 90 15.11 -12.98 -16.48
C THR A 90 15.59 -14.42 -16.33
N THR A 91 15.97 -15.08 -17.42
CA THR A 91 16.33 -16.53 -17.41
C THR A 91 17.46 -16.88 -16.45
N HIS A 92 18.37 -15.95 -16.16
CA HIS A 92 19.45 -16.12 -15.18
C HIS A 92 18.99 -16.00 -13.71
N LEU A 93 17.77 -15.52 -13.46
CA LEU A 93 17.17 -15.35 -12.14
C LEU A 93 16.22 -16.49 -11.76
N GLN A 94 15.83 -17.29 -12.75
CA GLN A 94 14.83 -18.34 -12.63
C GLN A 94 15.41 -19.64 -12.06
N GLU A 95 14.62 -20.31 -11.23
CA GLU A 95 14.91 -21.66 -10.71
C GLU A 95 13.62 -22.49 -10.74
N ASP A 96 13.75 -23.79 -11.02
CA ASP A 96 12.65 -24.76 -10.90
C ASP A 96 12.05 -24.71 -9.48
N ASP A 97 10.73 -24.95 -9.38
CA ASP A 97 10.01 -25.09 -8.10
C ASP A 97 10.17 -23.92 -7.11
N THR A 98 10.50 -22.73 -7.63
CA THR A 98 10.88 -21.55 -6.84
C THR A 98 10.09 -20.31 -7.25
N SER A 99 9.67 -19.52 -6.26
CA SER A 99 9.18 -18.15 -6.44
C SER A 99 10.27 -17.15 -6.07
N VAL A 100 10.32 -16.02 -6.77
CA VAL A 100 11.32 -14.99 -6.56
C VAL A 100 10.65 -13.62 -6.50
N LEU A 101 11.07 -12.79 -5.54
CA LEU A 101 10.60 -11.43 -5.30
C LEU A 101 11.80 -10.46 -5.31
N PHE A 102 11.68 -9.30 -5.96
CA PHE A 102 12.73 -8.26 -5.88
C PHE A 102 12.20 -6.90 -6.30
N LEU A 103 12.96 -5.86 -5.94
CA LEU A 103 12.79 -4.52 -6.51
C LEU A 103 13.68 -4.39 -7.76
N HIS A 104 13.14 -3.81 -8.82
CA HIS A 104 13.88 -3.43 -10.03
C HIS A 104 13.88 -1.92 -10.16
N GLU A 105 15.02 -1.33 -10.48
CA GLU A 105 15.13 0.11 -10.74
C GLU A 105 15.46 0.35 -12.22
N GLY A 106 14.55 1.04 -12.90
CA GLY A 106 14.66 1.39 -14.32
C GLY A 106 14.45 2.88 -14.57
N PRO A 107 14.41 3.32 -15.85
CA PRO A 107 14.22 4.72 -16.20
C PRO A 107 12.82 5.27 -15.87
N ASN A 108 11.88 4.40 -15.48
CA ASN A 108 10.52 4.75 -15.06
C ASN A 108 10.32 4.58 -13.54
N GLY A 109 11.41 4.48 -12.78
CA GLY A 109 11.37 4.32 -11.32
C GLY A 109 11.43 2.86 -10.85
N VAL A 110 11.11 2.67 -9.59
CA VAL A 110 11.14 1.38 -8.89
C VAL A 110 9.91 0.54 -9.23
N SER A 111 10.13 -0.77 -9.43
CA SER A 111 9.08 -1.76 -9.66
C SER A 111 9.23 -2.94 -8.70
N LEU A 112 8.12 -3.47 -8.21
CA LEU A 112 8.08 -4.73 -7.48
C LEU A 112 7.88 -5.87 -8.49
N VAL A 113 8.77 -6.84 -8.51
CA VAL A 113 8.82 -7.90 -9.52
C VAL A 113 8.70 -9.27 -8.88
N MET A 114 7.89 -10.12 -9.53
CA MET A 114 7.70 -11.51 -9.16
C MET A 114 7.99 -12.42 -10.35
N ILE A 115 8.77 -13.48 -10.12
CA ILE A 115 9.03 -14.53 -11.10
C ILE A 115 8.72 -15.87 -10.44
N HIS A 116 8.04 -16.75 -11.17
CA HIS A 116 7.70 -18.08 -10.69
C HIS A 116 8.12 -19.16 -11.66
N GLY A 117 8.97 -20.11 -11.22
CA GLY A 117 9.48 -21.20 -12.04
C GLY A 117 10.56 -20.80 -13.04
N GLN A 118 10.79 -21.67 -14.04
CA GLN A 118 11.90 -21.55 -14.98
C GLN A 118 11.53 -21.91 -16.42
N LEU A 119 11.91 -21.04 -17.36
CA LEU A 119 11.85 -21.31 -18.80
C LEU A 119 12.81 -22.45 -19.17
N ASP A 120 12.33 -23.39 -19.99
CA ASP A 120 13.02 -24.65 -20.31
C ASP A 120 13.38 -25.48 -19.06
N GLY A 121 12.68 -25.22 -17.95
CA GLY A 121 12.75 -25.95 -16.70
C GLY A 121 12.27 -27.39 -16.84
N ASN A 122 12.44 -28.15 -15.76
CA ASN A 122 11.96 -29.52 -15.65
C ASN A 122 11.03 -29.74 -14.46
N GLY A 123 10.61 -28.65 -13.80
CA GLY A 123 9.61 -28.67 -12.74
C GLY A 123 8.26 -29.25 -13.21
N ASP A 124 7.48 -29.69 -12.24
CA ASP A 124 6.07 -30.02 -12.46
C ASP A 124 5.24 -28.71 -12.38
N PRO A 125 4.03 -28.64 -12.98
CA PRO A 125 3.18 -27.45 -12.89
C PRO A 125 2.88 -26.99 -11.46
N THR A 126 3.10 -25.71 -11.15
CA THR A 126 2.87 -25.11 -9.82
C THR A 126 1.85 -23.98 -9.85
N TYR A 127 1.20 -23.77 -8.71
CA TYR A 127 0.20 -22.72 -8.51
C TYR A 127 0.69 -21.74 -7.45
N ALA A 128 0.51 -20.45 -7.71
CA ALA A 128 0.79 -19.40 -6.76
C ALA A 128 -0.26 -18.28 -6.84
N THR A 129 -0.61 -17.74 -5.69
CA THR A 129 -1.38 -16.50 -5.56
C THR A 129 -0.58 -15.53 -4.70
N PHE A 130 -0.51 -14.28 -5.14
CA PHE A 130 -0.04 -13.16 -4.33
C PHE A 130 -1.16 -12.14 -4.20
N ASP A 131 -1.52 -11.85 -2.95
CA ASP A 131 -2.37 -10.74 -2.56
C ASP A 131 -1.50 -9.63 -1.97
N LEU A 132 -1.49 -8.46 -2.59
CA LEU A 132 -0.70 -7.31 -2.19
C LEU A 132 -1.57 -6.26 -1.53
N ALA A 133 -1.08 -5.66 -0.45
CA ALA A 133 -1.73 -4.57 0.27
C ALA A 133 -0.71 -3.47 0.62
N GLY A 134 -1.19 -2.24 0.80
CA GLY A 134 -0.33 -1.07 1.06
C GLY A 134 0.27 -0.48 -0.22
N LEU A 135 -0.25 -0.85 -1.40
CA LEU A 135 0.25 -0.29 -2.65
C LEU A 135 -0.14 1.18 -2.78
N PRO A 136 0.78 2.04 -3.26
CA PRO A 136 0.42 3.36 -3.72
C PRO A 136 -0.70 3.33 -4.77
N ASP A 137 -1.52 4.37 -4.81
CA ASP A 137 -2.65 4.42 -5.74
C ASP A 137 -2.22 4.51 -7.21
N ASP A 138 -1.00 4.96 -7.49
CA ASP A 138 -0.49 5.00 -8.87
C ASP A 138 0.13 3.65 -9.31
N SER A 139 0.16 2.64 -8.42
CA SER A 139 0.77 1.33 -8.72
C SER A 139 -0.05 0.50 -9.72
N GLU A 140 0.56 0.00 -10.78
CA GLU A 140 -0.15 -0.79 -11.78
C GLU A 140 0.63 -2.01 -12.24
N TRP A 141 -0.09 -3.09 -12.56
CA TRP A 141 0.48 -4.26 -13.22
C TRP A 141 0.90 -3.89 -14.64
N VAL A 142 2.18 -3.53 -14.81
CA VAL A 142 2.81 -3.20 -16.10
C VAL A 142 3.30 -4.45 -16.83
N VAL A 143 3.55 -5.54 -16.10
CA VAL A 143 3.80 -6.88 -16.66
C VAL A 143 2.82 -7.86 -16.05
N ARG A 144 2.12 -8.61 -16.91
CA ARG A 144 1.19 -9.68 -16.55
C ARG A 144 1.50 -10.89 -17.40
N ASN A 145 1.82 -12.02 -16.76
CA ASN A 145 1.90 -13.29 -17.49
C ASN A 145 0.54 -13.63 -18.10
N ASP A 146 0.55 -14.28 -19.26
CA ASP A 146 -0.62 -14.91 -19.89
C ASP A 146 -1.84 -13.98 -20.01
N ALA A 147 -1.64 -12.70 -20.36
CA ALA A 147 -2.73 -11.71 -20.45
C ALA A 147 -3.59 -11.85 -21.74
N TYR A 148 -4.23 -13.00 -21.94
CA TYR A 148 -5.14 -13.27 -23.08
C TYR A 148 -6.56 -13.66 -22.64
N ASP A 149 -7.56 -13.28 -23.45
CA ASP A 149 -8.99 -13.52 -23.16
C ASP A 149 -9.47 -14.83 -23.81
N ASP A 150 -9.17 -15.96 -23.15
CA ASP A 150 -9.67 -17.29 -23.53
C ASP A 150 -9.99 -18.12 -22.27
N VAL A 151 -10.92 -19.07 -22.38
CA VAL A 151 -11.33 -19.97 -21.27
C VAL A 151 -10.21 -20.90 -20.79
N THR A 152 -9.11 -20.98 -21.52
CA THR A 152 -7.91 -21.72 -21.14
C THR A 152 -6.91 -20.88 -20.36
N ASN A 153 -7.11 -19.57 -20.27
CA ASN A 153 -6.36 -18.72 -19.37
C ASN A 153 -6.84 -18.93 -17.93
N LEU A 154 -5.91 -19.26 -17.04
CA LEU A 154 -6.18 -19.44 -15.61
C LEU A 154 -5.48 -18.37 -14.77
N ASP A 155 -4.71 -17.48 -15.41
CA ASP A 155 -4.02 -16.40 -14.75
C ASP A 155 -4.99 -15.24 -14.57
N GLU A 156 -5.16 -14.80 -13.33
CA GLU A 156 -6.05 -13.69 -12.99
C GLU A 156 -5.24 -12.58 -12.35
N PHE A 157 -5.42 -11.35 -12.84
CA PHE A 157 -4.81 -10.16 -12.29
C PHE A 157 -5.91 -9.18 -11.90
N HIS A 158 -5.90 -8.74 -10.66
CA HIS A 158 -6.85 -7.77 -10.13
C HIS A 158 -6.13 -6.62 -9.45
N ARG A 159 -6.85 -5.51 -9.34
CA ARG A 159 -6.43 -4.30 -8.64
C ARG A 159 -7.65 -3.63 -8.03
N GLY A 160 -7.43 -2.97 -6.91
CA GLY A 160 -8.30 -1.93 -6.38
C GLY A 160 -7.47 -0.91 -5.62
N ASP A 161 -8.14 -0.07 -4.85
CA ASP A 161 -7.48 1.02 -4.13
C ASP A 161 -6.48 0.45 -3.10
N GLY A 162 -5.21 0.81 -3.30
CA GLY A 162 -3.98 0.26 -2.72
C GLY A 162 -3.91 -1.23 -2.38
N TRP A 163 -4.54 -2.07 -3.23
CA TRP A 163 -4.28 -3.50 -3.28
C TRP A 163 -4.22 -4.00 -4.72
N ALA A 164 -3.48 -5.09 -4.91
CA ALA A 164 -3.44 -5.83 -6.16
C ALA A 164 -3.44 -7.31 -5.84
N SER A 165 -3.92 -8.14 -6.75
CA SER A 165 -3.76 -9.58 -6.62
C SER A 165 -3.41 -10.20 -7.95
N ALA A 166 -2.67 -11.30 -7.89
CA ALA A 166 -2.38 -12.12 -9.04
C ALA A 166 -2.39 -13.58 -8.63
N THR A 167 -3.01 -14.42 -9.44
CA THR A 167 -2.92 -15.88 -9.34
C THR A 167 -2.51 -16.41 -10.68
N TRP A 168 -1.61 -17.39 -10.70
CA TRP A 168 -1.14 -17.99 -11.95
C TRP A 168 -0.85 -19.47 -11.81
N LEU A 169 -0.96 -20.15 -12.94
CA LEU A 169 -0.50 -21.52 -13.13
C LEU A 169 0.79 -21.51 -13.96
N GLN A 170 1.92 -21.77 -13.32
CA GLN A 170 3.15 -22.04 -14.06
C GLN A 170 3.12 -23.48 -14.57
N ARG A 171 3.48 -23.66 -15.84
CA ARG A 171 3.69 -24.99 -16.42
C ARG A 171 5.18 -25.27 -16.46
N GLY A 172 5.64 -26.29 -15.76
CA GLY A 172 6.99 -26.86 -15.74
C GLY A 172 8.11 -26.14 -16.50
N ASP A 173 8.06 -26.10 -17.83
CA ASP A 173 9.05 -25.51 -18.73
C ASP A 173 8.86 -24.00 -19.02
N ARG A 174 8.06 -23.30 -18.22
CA ARG A 174 7.66 -21.89 -18.39
C ARG A 174 7.88 -21.07 -17.13
N THR A 175 7.57 -19.78 -17.18
CA THR A 175 7.53 -18.93 -15.98
C THR A 175 6.16 -18.28 -15.80
N GLY A 176 5.68 -18.23 -14.57
CA GLY A 176 4.63 -17.31 -14.15
C GLY A 176 5.22 -16.01 -13.57
N GLY A 177 4.33 -15.11 -13.13
CA GLY A 177 4.72 -13.86 -12.44
C GLY A 177 4.23 -12.58 -13.10
N GLY A 178 4.82 -11.46 -12.69
CA GLY A 178 4.43 -10.13 -13.14
C GLY A 178 5.25 -9.04 -12.47
N ALA A 179 4.95 -7.78 -12.81
CA ALA A 179 5.59 -6.63 -12.19
C ALA A 179 4.59 -5.49 -11.97
N ILE A 180 4.73 -4.84 -10.81
CA ILE A 180 3.98 -3.65 -10.42
C ILE A 180 4.93 -2.45 -10.42
N GLN A 181 4.51 -1.35 -11.03
CA GLN A 181 5.25 -0.08 -11.06
C GLN A 181 4.33 1.09 -10.72
N GLY A 182 4.87 2.15 -10.12
CA GLY A 182 4.17 3.41 -9.84
C GLY A 182 4.06 3.68 -8.35
N GLY A 183 4.53 4.85 -7.91
CA GLY A 183 4.49 5.30 -6.50
C GLY A 183 5.49 4.63 -5.56
N LEU A 184 6.40 3.80 -6.07
CA LEU A 184 7.43 3.09 -5.27
C LEU A 184 8.78 3.83 -5.22
N ASP A 185 8.84 5.04 -5.79
CA ASP A 185 10.03 5.92 -5.77
C ASP A 185 10.07 6.82 -4.52
N ASP A 186 8.97 6.88 -3.77
CA ASP A 186 8.86 7.61 -2.51
C ASP A 186 8.88 6.62 -1.33
N GLU A 187 8.69 7.14 -0.10
CA GLU A 187 8.52 6.27 1.07
C GLU A 187 7.30 5.35 0.88
N PHE A 188 7.47 4.05 1.06
CA PHE A 188 6.40 3.07 0.91
C PHE A 188 6.59 1.86 1.84
N ALA A 189 5.49 1.14 2.06
CA ALA A 189 5.50 -0.20 2.62
C ALA A 189 4.41 -1.05 1.94
N VAL A 190 4.80 -2.19 1.37
CA VAL A 190 3.91 -3.10 0.64
C VAL A 190 4.03 -4.49 1.24
N THR A 191 2.90 -5.09 1.61
CA THR A 191 2.84 -6.46 2.12
C THR A 191 2.32 -7.40 1.05
N VAL A 192 3.08 -8.46 0.79
CA VAL A 192 2.74 -9.57 -0.11
C VAL A 192 2.31 -10.75 0.74
N HIS A 193 1.05 -11.14 0.61
CA HIS A 193 0.46 -12.34 1.21
C HIS A 193 0.58 -13.51 0.22
N PRO A 194 1.47 -14.49 0.48
CA PRO A 194 1.63 -15.63 -0.40
C PRO A 194 0.56 -16.70 -0.15
N ALA A 195 0.18 -17.39 -1.22
CA ALA A 195 -0.50 -18.66 -1.12
C ALA A 195 0.00 -19.57 -2.24
N PHE A 196 0.86 -20.52 -1.88
CA PHE A 196 1.45 -21.47 -2.83
C PHE A 196 0.72 -22.82 -2.81
N ASN A 197 0.91 -23.60 -3.86
CA ASN A 197 0.50 -25.00 -3.91
C ASN A 197 -1.01 -25.17 -3.73
N HIS A 198 -1.45 -25.86 -2.67
CA HIS A 198 -2.85 -26.14 -2.37
C HIS A 198 -3.56 -24.95 -1.71
N GLU A 199 -2.81 -23.95 -1.28
CA GLU A 199 -3.36 -22.74 -0.67
C GLU A 199 -3.66 -21.67 -1.73
N ALA A 200 -3.07 -21.78 -2.92
CA ALA A 200 -3.34 -20.90 -4.04
C ALA A 200 -4.86 -20.87 -4.37
N THR A 201 -5.34 -19.67 -4.70
CA THR A 201 -6.76 -19.40 -5.00
C THR A 201 -7.24 -20.26 -6.16
N VAL A 202 -6.43 -20.35 -7.21
CA VAL A 202 -6.58 -21.33 -8.29
C VAL A 202 -5.56 -22.44 -8.05
N ASN A 203 -6.03 -23.68 -7.99
CA ASN A 203 -5.22 -24.87 -7.75
C ASN A 203 -5.80 -26.10 -8.47
N HIS A 204 -5.07 -27.22 -8.43
CA HIS A 204 -5.44 -28.47 -9.09
C HIS A 204 -6.85 -29.02 -8.78
N GLU A 205 -7.48 -28.59 -7.67
CA GLU A 205 -8.82 -29.05 -7.27
C GLU A 205 -9.95 -28.15 -7.78
N ASN A 206 -9.67 -26.89 -8.14
CA ASN A 206 -10.70 -25.86 -8.37
C ASN A 206 -10.51 -25.01 -9.64
N HIS A 207 -9.51 -25.30 -10.48
CA HIS A 207 -9.16 -24.48 -11.65
C HIS A 207 -10.12 -24.58 -12.85
N ASP A 208 -11.19 -25.38 -12.80
CA ASP A 208 -12.24 -25.55 -13.84
C ASP A 208 -11.75 -25.71 -15.30
N HIS A 209 -10.47 -26.04 -15.52
CA HIS A 209 -9.89 -26.14 -16.85
C HIS A 209 -10.53 -27.31 -17.62
N PRO A 210 -10.79 -27.15 -18.93
CA PRO A 210 -11.47 -28.15 -19.74
C PRO A 210 -10.74 -29.50 -19.81
N ASP A 211 -9.44 -29.52 -19.50
CA ASP A 211 -8.64 -30.74 -19.35
C ASP A 211 -8.12 -30.86 -17.89
N PRO A 212 -8.80 -31.62 -17.02
CA PRO A 212 -8.44 -31.75 -15.59
C PRO A 212 -7.30 -32.74 -15.34
N ASP A 213 -7.00 -33.63 -16.30
CA ASP A 213 -5.87 -34.55 -16.20
C ASP A 213 -4.56 -33.91 -16.72
N PHE A 214 -4.62 -32.65 -17.16
CA PHE A 214 -3.52 -31.98 -17.84
C PHE A 214 -2.38 -31.56 -16.91
N TYR A 215 -2.63 -31.45 -15.61
CA TYR A 215 -1.65 -30.99 -14.62
C TYR A 215 -1.53 -31.98 -13.47
N THR A 216 -0.42 -32.72 -13.41
CA THR A 216 0.00 -33.33 -12.14
C THR A 216 0.66 -32.22 -11.34
N PRO A 217 0.12 -31.80 -10.18
CA PRO A 217 0.67 -30.65 -9.48
C PRO A 217 2.07 -30.97 -8.93
N GLY A 218 3.00 -30.07 -9.22
CA GLY A 218 4.29 -29.95 -8.55
C GLY A 218 4.17 -29.32 -7.18
N THR A 219 5.31 -28.91 -6.62
CA THR A 219 5.35 -28.21 -5.33
C THR A 219 6.37 -27.09 -5.40
N VAL A 220 5.93 -25.89 -5.04
CA VAL A 220 6.81 -24.76 -4.75
C VAL A 220 7.51 -25.06 -3.43
N ASP A 221 8.82 -25.22 -3.48
CA ASP A 221 9.66 -25.62 -2.35
C ASP A 221 10.50 -24.46 -1.81
N ALA A 222 10.62 -23.36 -2.56
CA ALA A 222 11.42 -22.21 -2.20
C ALA A 222 10.74 -20.88 -2.58
N TRP A 223 10.98 -19.86 -1.76
CA TRP A 223 10.65 -18.48 -2.04
C TRP A 223 11.84 -17.61 -1.65
N ASP A 224 12.38 -16.88 -2.61
CA ASP A 224 13.59 -16.09 -2.42
C ASP A 224 13.35 -14.60 -2.69
N VAL A 225 14.19 -13.78 -2.07
CA VAL A 225 14.37 -12.37 -2.42
C VAL A 225 15.71 -12.19 -3.12
N LEU A 226 15.72 -11.41 -4.20
CA LEU A 226 16.94 -11.01 -4.90
C LEU A 226 17.33 -9.58 -4.59
N SER A 227 18.64 -9.33 -4.58
CA SER A 227 19.18 -8.01 -4.31
C SER A 227 20.53 -7.75 -4.99
N SER A 228 20.89 -6.46 -5.10
CA SER A 228 22.14 -5.93 -5.64
C SER A 228 22.27 -6.03 -7.17
N ASP A 229 23.11 -6.93 -7.69
CA ASP A 229 23.50 -6.92 -9.11
C ASP A 229 22.44 -7.62 -9.99
N ALA A 230 21.96 -6.95 -11.05
CA ALA A 230 20.90 -7.50 -11.89
C ALA A 230 21.32 -8.75 -12.70
N ASP A 231 22.60 -8.94 -12.99
CA ASP A 231 23.12 -10.08 -13.77
C ASP A 231 23.48 -11.27 -12.88
N ASN A 232 23.87 -11.03 -11.63
CA ASN A 232 24.22 -12.03 -10.64
C ASN A 232 23.84 -11.56 -9.23
N PRO A 233 22.54 -11.56 -8.89
CA PRO A 233 22.09 -11.02 -7.63
C PRO A 233 22.47 -11.90 -6.45
N GLU A 234 22.46 -11.29 -5.27
CA GLU A 234 22.42 -12.05 -4.03
C GLU A 234 21.01 -12.63 -3.85
N ARG A 235 20.94 -13.94 -3.67
CA ARG A 235 19.69 -14.68 -3.44
C ARG A 235 19.58 -15.04 -1.96
N THR A 236 18.48 -14.66 -1.33
CA THR A 236 18.20 -14.97 0.06
C THR A 236 16.87 -15.69 0.18
N ALA A 237 16.88 -16.88 0.79
CA ALA A 237 15.67 -17.65 1.05
C ALA A 237 14.85 -17.02 2.17
N LEU A 238 13.56 -16.84 1.90
CA LEU A 238 12.58 -16.42 2.90
C LEU A 238 12.28 -17.59 3.86
N PRO A 239 12.19 -17.34 5.17
CA PRO A 239 11.96 -18.38 6.17
C PRO A 239 10.67 -19.19 6.00
N SER A 240 9.63 -18.63 5.39
CA SER A 240 8.30 -19.21 5.29
C SER A 240 7.68 -19.03 3.89
N LEU A 241 6.94 -20.05 3.46
CA LEU A 241 6.09 -20.01 2.26
C LEU A 241 4.66 -19.53 2.56
N GLU A 242 4.30 -19.42 3.84
CA GLU A 242 2.93 -19.13 4.31
C GLU A 242 2.82 -17.73 4.95
N GLU A 243 3.93 -17.19 5.48
CA GLU A 243 3.91 -15.91 6.18
C GLU A 243 4.03 -14.73 5.20
N PRO A 244 3.29 -13.62 5.43
CA PRO A 244 3.38 -12.43 4.59
C PRO A 244 4.79 -11.83 4.61
N VAL A 245 5.17 -11.21 3.49
CA VAL A 245 6.43 -10.48 3.35
C VAL A 245 6.15 -9.02 3.13
N THR A 246 6.73 -8.15 3.94
CA THR A 246 6.69 -6.71 3.71
C THR A 246 7.99 -6.26 3.06
N ILE A 247 7.88 -5.46 2.00
CA ILE A 247 8.99 -4.66 1.46
C ILE A 247 8.69 -3.21 1.75
N ARG A 248 9.64 -2.49 2.35
CA ARG A 248 9.47 -1.08 2.69
C ARG A 248 10.77 -0.30 2.60
N THR A 249 10.64 1.02 2.49
CA THR A 249 11.73 1.96 2.69
C THR A 249 12.16 2.00 4.17
N GLY A 250 13.43 2.32 4.41
CA GLY A 250 14.04 2.42 5.74
C GLY A 250 15.01 1.28 6.05
N THR A 251 15.09 0.93 7.32
CA THR A 251 16.07 -0.01 7.90
C THR A 251 15.40 -0.99 8.85
N CYS A 252 16.08 -2.10 9.15
CA CYS A 252 15.60 -3.11 10.10
C CYS A 252 15.55 -2.63 11.56
N ALA A 253 15.96 -1.38 11.84
CA ALA A 253 15.87 -0.78 13.16
C ALA A 253 14.63 0.12 13.31
N ASP A 254 14.00 0.49 12.21
CA ASP A 254 12.77 1.28 12.21
C ASP A 254 11.57 0.39 12.51
N ALA A 255 10.46 0.99 12.95
CA ALA A 255 9.19 0.29 13.16
C ALA A 255 8.78 -0.51 11.91
N SER A 256 8.26 -1.72 12.13
CA SER A 256 7.75 -2.56 11.03
C SER A 256 6.29 -2.22 10.76
N ILE A 257 5.91 -2.19 9.48
CA ILE A 257 4.56 -1.89 9.01
C ILE A 257 4.09 -3.07 8.18
N THR A 258 2.93 -3.63 8.51
CA THR A 258 2.29 -4.70 7.72
C THR A 258 0.89 -4.28 7.34
N TYR A 259 0.49 -4.60 6.10
CA TYR A 259 -0.82 -4.30 5.57
C TYR A 259 -1.65 -5.56 5.33
N ASP A 260 -2.90 -5.51 5.74
CA ASP A 260 -3.88 -6.59 5.58
C ASP A 260 -5.15 -6.10 4.89
N ARG A 261 -5.61 -6.85 3.89
CA ARG A 261 -6.91 -6.58 3.27
C ARG A 261 -8.02 -7.06 4.20
N THR A 262 -8.97 -6.19 4.48
CA THR A 262 -10.17 -6.50 5.26
C THR A 262 -11.42 -6.47 4.38
N ALA A 263 -12.55 -6.95 4.90
CA ALA A 263 -13.82 -6.86 4.17
C ALA A 263 -14.30 -5.43 3.90
N THR A 264 -13.76 -4.43 4.62
CA THR A 264 -14.23 -3.04 4.57
C THR A 264 -13.14 -2.01 4.27
N GLY A 265 -11.92 -2.44 3.99
CA GLY A 265 -10.78 -1.56 3.73
C GLY A 265 -9.44 -2.25 3.96
N ILE A 266 -8.42 -1.51 4.36
CA ILE A 266 -7.07 -2.02 4.59
C ILE A 266 -6.64 -1.69 6.02
N ALA A 267 -6.17 -2.70 6.75
CA ALA A 267 -5.57 -2.54 8.07
C ALA A 267 -4.06 -2.37 7.93
N ALA A 268 -3.50 -1.47 8.74
CA ALA A 268 -2.07 -1.27 8.90
C ALA A 268 -1.69 -1.59 10.35
N ASP A 269 -0.83 -2.57 10.53
CA ASP A 269 -0.24 -2.94 11.80
C ASP A 269 1.18 -2.38 11.87
N VAL A 270 1.42 -1.49 12.83
CA VAL A 270 2.74 -0.95 13.15
C VAL A 270 3.23 -1.63 14.43
N THR A 271 4.44 -2.15 14.39
CA THR A 271 5.05 -2.87 15.52
C THR A 271 6.41 -2.30 15.88
N ASP A 272 6.78 -2.42 17.16
CA ASP A 272 8.06 -1.96 17.71
C ASP A 272 8.35 -0.46 17.51
N ALA A 273 7.32 0.39 17.44
CA ALA A 273 7.50 1.84 17.32
C ALA A 273 8.02 2.49 18.62
N ASP A 274 9.00 3.38 18.52
CA ASP A 274 9.46 4.28 19.58
C ASP A 274 8.82 5.67 19.44
N PRO A 275 8.58 6.42 20.52
CA PRO A 275 8.04 7.79 20.44
C PRO A 275 8.85 8.76 19.57
N ALA A 276 10.14 8.48 19.34
CA ALA A 276 10.97 9.27 18.44
C ALA A 276 10.77 8.94 16.95
N ASP A 277 10.11 7.82 16.64
CA ASP A 277 9.88 7.37 15.28
C ASP A 277 8.79 8.20 14.62
N THR A 278 8.86 8.25 13.29
CA THR A 278 7.85 8.85 12.43
C THR A 278 7.44 7.77 11.46
N VAL A 279 6.16 7.40 11.47
CA VAL A 279 5.63 6.27 10.70
C VAL A 279 4.75 6.83 9.59
N THR A 280 5.16 6.60 8.35
CA THR A 280 4.39 6.93 7.16
C THR A 280 3.46 5.78 6.81
N LEU A 281 2.16 6.07 6.74
CA LEU A 281 1.12 5.14 6.33
C LEU A 281 0.45 5.63 5.06
N HIS A 282 0.13 4.73 4.15
CA HIS A 282 -0.68 5.04 2.97
C HIS A 282 -2.12 4.62 3.22
N PRO A 283 -3.07 5.57 3.39
CA PRO A 283 -4.49 5.26 3.45
C PRO A 283 -4.98 4.89 2.05
N THR A 284 -4.76 3.63 1.71
CA THR A 284 -5.05 2.99 0.43
C THR A 284 -6.55 2.87 0.11
N THR A 285 -7.44 3.36 0.97
CA THR A 285 -8.89 3.38 0.76
C THR A 285 -9.42 4.72 1.22
N GLY A 286 -10.43 5.28 0.55
CA GLY A 286 -10.92 6.64 0.84
C GLY A 286 -10.75 7.60 -0.32
N THR A 287 -10.32 7.10 -1.48
CA THR A 287 -10.23 7.89 -2.71
C THR A 287 -11.63 8.01 -3.33
N ALA A 288 -12.02 9.24 -3.62
CA ALA A 288 -13.00 9.52 -4.66
C ALA A 288 -12.21 9.85 -5.93
N ASP A 289 -12.80 9.70 -7.12
CA ASP A 289 -12.10 9.95 -8.40
C ASP A 289 -11.34 11.29 -8.44
N ALA A 290 -11.80 12.29 -7.68
CA ALA A 290 -11.21 13.62 -7.65
C ALA A 290 -10.37 13.94 -6.40
N ILE A 291 -10.41 13.13 -5.34
CA ILE A 291 -9.73 13.42 -4.08
C ILE A 291 -9.11 12.14 -3.53
N ARG A 292 -7.82 12.21 -3.27
CA ARG A 292 -7.01 11.08 -2.82
C ARG A 292 -6.31 11.41 -1.52
N PHE A 293 -6.37 10.53 -0.54
CA PHE A 293 -5.51 10.61 0.64
C PHE A 293 -4.19 9.93 0.28
N ASP A 294 -3.11 10.71 0.18
CA ASP A 294 -1.81 10.22 -0.31
C ASP A 294 -1.02 9.53 0.82
N GLN A 295 -1.03 10.13 2.01
CA GLN A 295 -0.17 9.76 3.12
C GLN A 295 -0.72 10.24 4.46
N ILE A 296 -0.49 9.45 5.51
CA ILE A 296 -0.66 9.85 6.91
C ILE A 296 0.66 9.57 7.62
N THR A 297 1.32 10.64 8.04
CA THR A 297 2.54 10.55 8.85
C THR A 297 2.16 10.66 10.32
N VAL A 298 2.43 9.63 11.10
CA VAL A 298 2.10 9.57 12.53
C VAL A 298 3.37 9.62 13.37
N SER A 299 3.36 10.40 14.44
CA SER A 299 4.45 10.52 15.41
C SER A 299 3.97 10.29 16.84
N ASP A 300 4.92 10.15 17.78
CA ASP A 300 4.65 9.92 19.21
C ASP A 300 3.91 8.60 19.51
N ILE A 301 4.07 7.57 18.67
CA ILE A 301 3.57 6.21 18.91
C ILE A 301 4.53 5.48 19.86
N ASP A 302 4.01 4.73 20.85
CA ASP A 302 4.80 3.87 21.74
C ASP A 302 4.27 2.43 21.69
N GLY A 303 5.05 1.54 21.07
CA GLY A 303 4.72 0.13 20.90
C GLY A 303 3.82 -0.17 19.70
N ASP A 304 3.03 -1.24 19.81
CA ASP A 304 2.25 -1.77 18.70
C ASP A 304 0.91 -1.04 18.55
N VAL A 305 0.55 -0.70 17.32
CA VAL A 305 -0.72 -0.07 16.97
C VAL A 305 -1.28 -0.65 15.67
N SER A 306 -2.60 -0.79 15.62
CA SER A 306 -3.34 -1.24 14.43
C SER A 306 -4.33 -0.15 14.04
N LEU A 307 -4.36 0.20 12.75
CA LEU A 307 -5.23 1.22 12.19
C LEU A 307 -5.92 0.65 10.95
N THR A 308 -7.25 0.61 10.95
CA THR A 308 -8.01 0.19 9.75
C THR A 308 -8.54 1.40 8.99
N PHE A 309 -8.05 1.60 7.77
CA PHE A 309 -8.55 2.61 6.84
C PHE A 309 -9.82 2.13 6.13
N ALA A 310 -10.84 2.98 6.08
CA ALA A 310 -12.07 2.69 5.34
C ALA A 310 -12.65 3.95 4.68
N ASN A 311 -13.09 3.80 3.42
CA ASN A 311 -13.92 4.79 2.73
C ASN A 311 -15.38 4.70 3.20
N ALA A 312 -15.63 5.11 4.43
CA ALA A 312 -16.96 5.11 5.04
C ALA A 312 -17.15 6.37 5.89
N PRO A 313 -18.39 6.84 6.05
CA PRO A 313 -18.66 7.92 6.99
C PRO A 313 -18.44 7.40 8.43
N PRO A 314 -18.02 8.27 9.36
CA PRO A 314 -17.87 7.86 10.75
C PRO A 314 -19.22 7.52 11.38
N ASP A 315 -19.21 6.59 12.34
CA ASP A 315 -20.38 6.19 13.14
C ASP A 315 -20.70 7.22 14.23
N MET A 316 -20.93 8.48 13.83
CA MET A 316 -21.30 9.61 14.70
C MET A 316 -22.42 10.47 14.09
N ASP A 317 -23.01 11.35 14.89
CA ASP A 317 -24.07 12.28 14.48
C ASP A 317 -23.68 13.73 14.84
N PRO A 318 -23.50 14.63 13.86
CA PRO A 318 -23.65 14.40 12.42
C PRO A 318 -22.46 13.63 11.83
N SER A 319 -22.71 12.80 10.81
CA SER A 319 -21.66 12.03 10.11
C SER A 319 -20.82 12.87 9.16
N SER A 320 -21.08 14.17 9.06
CA SER A 320 -20.32 15.16 8.30
C SER A 320 -20.30 16.49 9.06
N PRO A 321 -19.33 17.38 8.80
CA PRO A 321 -19.32 18.75 9.31
C PRO A 321 -20.65 19.44 9.01
N VAL A 322 -21.15 20.21 9.97
CA VAL A 322 -22.42 20.93 9.84
C VAL A 322 -22.19 22.03 8.81
N ASP A 323 -22.99 22.03 7.74
CA ASP A 323 -22.99 23.03 6.65
C ASP A 323 -22.06 22.79 5.44
N ALA A 324 -21.34 21.66 5.38
CA ALA A 324 -20.56 21.26 4.20
C ALA A 324 -20.87 19.83 3.74
N ASP A 325 -21.10 19.65 2.42
CA ASP A 325 -21.15 18.32 1.81
C ASP A 325 -19.71 17.79 1.70
N PRO A 326 -19.38 16.63 2.30
CA PRO A 326 -18.03 16.09 2.25
C PRO A 326 -17.67 15.72 0.82
N LEU A 327 -16.51 16.19 0.35
CA LEU A 327 -15.97 15.87 -0.96
C LEU A 327 -15.27 14.51 -0.96
N SER A 328 -14.62 14.16 0.15
CA SER A 328 -14.09 12.83 0.44
C SER A 328 -14.01 12.58 1.94
N GLN A 329 -13.91 11.32 2.36
CA GLN A 329 -13.85 10.92 3.76
C GLN A 329 -12.99 9.68 3.97
N LEU A 330 -12.34 9.63 5.12
CA LEU A 330 -11.53 8.52 5.57
C LEU A 330 -11.84 8.27 7.03
N THR A 331 -12.36 7.09 7.34
CA THR A 331 -12.51 6.64 8.73
C THR A 331 -11.32 5.77 9.10
N LEU A 332 -10.71 6.06 10.25
CA LEU A 332 -9.71 5.23 10.90
C LEU A 332 -10.41 4.47 12.03
N ARG A 333 -10.58 3.16 11.85
CA ARG A 333 -11.20 2.31 12.87
C ARG A 333 -10.11 1.75 13.79
N ASP A 334 -10.57 1.23 14.93
CA ASP A 334 -9.79 0.66 16.04
C ASP A 334 -9.48 1.65 17.18
N ASP A 335 -8.77 1.19 18.21
CA ASP A 335 -8.55 1.96 19.44
C ASP A 335 -7.71 3.22 19.10
N PRO A 336 -8.20 4.43 19.41
CA PRO A 336 -7.51 5.66 19.02
C PRO A 336 -6.13 5.71 19.67
N VAL A 337 -5.12 6.06 18.86
CA VAL A 337 -3.75 6.23 19.31
C VAL A 337 -3.69 7.45 20.23
N GLN A 338 -3.64 7.23 21.54
CA GLN A 338 -3.71 8.34 22.50
C GLN A 338 -2.41 9.16 22.48
N GLY A 339 -2.54 10.44 22.16
CA GLY A 339 -1.43 11.39 22.21
C GLY A 339 -0.49 11.33 21.00
N ALA A 340 -0.83 10.55 19.98
CA ALA A 340 -0.17 10.64 18.68
C ALA A 340 -0.58 11.95 17.99
N GLN A 341 0.36 12.52 17.26
CA GLN A 341 0.11 13.60 16.31
C GLN A 341 0.20 13.01 14.91
N ALA A 342 -0.60 13.53 13.98
CA ALA A 342 -0.48 13.11 12.59
C ALA A 342 -0.53 14.28 11.62
N THR A 343 0.13 14.10 10.48
CA THR A 343 0.01 14.96 9.31
C THR A 343 -0.64 14.16 8.19
N VAL A 344 -1.75 14.66 7.68
CA VAL A 344 -2.45 14.07 6.53
C VAL A 344 -2.05 14.84 5.28
N THR A 345 -1.60 14.12 4.27
CA THR A 345 -1.37 14.63 2.91
C THR A 345 -2.45 14.08 1.99
N PHE A 346 -3.09 14.96 1.23
CA PHE A 346 -4.12 14.58 0.26
C PHE A 346 -4.05 15.44 -1.00
N SER A 347 -4.46 14.87 -2.12
CA SER A 347 -4.45 15.50 -3.43
C SER A 347 -5.87 15.70 -3.93
N VAL A 348 -6.11 16.84 -4.59
CA VAL A 348 -7.40 17.17 -5.22
C VAL A 348 -7.17 17.49 -6.70
N ASP A 349 -7.95 16.85 -7.57
CA ASP A 349 -7.92 17.09 -9.00
C ASP A 349 -8.31 18.53 -9.35
N ARG A 350 -7.50 19.17 -10.18
CA ARG A 350 -7.70 20.57 -10.58
C ARG A 350 -8.97 20.75 -11.41
N ALA A 351 -9.23 19.83 -12.35
CA ALA A 351 -10.40 19.93 -13.20
C ALA A 351 -11.70 19.76 -12.39
N TYR A 352 -11.67 18.96 -11.33
CA TYR A 352 -12.75 18.84 -10.38
C TYR A 352 -13.02 20.15 -9.65
N LEU A 353 -12.01 20.79 -9.03
CA LEU A 353 -12.20 22.08 -8.36
C LEU A 353 -12.74 23.15 -9.32
N GLU A 354 -12.19 23.24 -10.53
CA GLU A 354 -12.67 24.16 -11.57
C GLU A 354 -14.14 23.89 -11.96
N ALA A 355 -14.52 22.61 -12.05
CA ALA A 355 -15.89 22.22 -12.38
C ALA A 355 -16.88 22.54 -11.24
N GLN A 356 -16.44 22.45 -9.99
CA GLN A 356 -17.23 22.87 -8.82
C GLN A 356 -17.20 24.40 -8.60
N GLY A 357 -16.31 25.13 -9.26
CA GLY A 357 -16.12 26.56 -9.03
C GLY A 357 -15.47 26.87 -7.68
N LEU A 358 -14.69 25.92 -7.15
CA LEU A 358 -13.96 26.03 -5.89
C LEU A 358 -12.53 26.51 -6.16
N GLU A 359 -11.99 27.30 -5.22
CA GLU A 359 -10.58 27.69 -5.21
C GLU A 359 -9.82 26.73 -4.28
N PRO A 360 -8.53 26.44 -4.50
CA PRO A 360 -7.77 25.56 -3.62
C PRO A 360 -7.79 26.02 -2.15
N GLU A 361 -7.71 27.34 -1.93
CA GLU A 361 -7.81 27.96 -0.60
C GLU A 361 -9.17 27.80 0.10
N SER A 362 -10.22 27.40 -0.61
CA SER A 362 -11.51 27.07 0.00
C SER A 362 -11.61 25.62 0.44
N ILE A 363 -10.56 24.80 0.27
CA ILE A 363 -10.56 23.39 0.68
C ILE A 363 -9.90 23.23 2.05
N ALA A 364 -10.57 22.50 2.94
CA ALA A 364 -10.05 22.16 4.25
C ALA A 364 -10.25 20.68 4.59
N LEU A 365 -9.36 20.15 5.42
CA LEU A 365 -9.55 18.92 6.15
C LEU A 365 -10.28 19.22 7.46
N PHE A 366 -11.25 18.38 7.79
CA PHE A 366 -11.92 18.36 9.09
C PHE A 366 -11.62 17.02 9.76
N GLU A 367 -11.37 17.02 11.06
CA GLU A 367 -11.14 15.84 11.88
C GLU A 367 -12.25 15.67 12.93
N VAL A 368 -12.42 14.44 13.42
CA VAL A 368 -13.32 14.15 14.54
C VAL A 368 -12.55 14.20 15.86
N ALA A 369 -12.68 15.30 16.59
CA ALA A 369 -12.10 15.50 17.92
C ALA A 369 -13.21 15.53 18.99
N ASP A 370 -13.05 14.73 20.04
CA ASP A 370 -14.01 14.63 21.16
C ASP A 370 -15.49 14.37 20.74
N GLY A 371 -15.70 13.74 19.57
CA GLY A 371 -17.01 13.43 19.01
C GLY A 371 -17.70 14.59 18.29
N GLU A 372 -16.96 15.67 18.00
CA GLU A 372 -17.39 16.82 17.20
C GLU A 372 -16.44 16.99 16.00
N TRP A 373 -16.91 17.64 14.93
CA TRP A 373 -16.06 17.98 13.79
C TRP A 373 -15.30 19.26 14.08
N GLU A 374 -13.98 19.24 13.87
CA GLU A 374 -13.11 20.41 13.97
C GLU A 374 -12.36 20.61 12.64
N GLN A 375 -12.25 21.86 12.19
CA GLN A 375 -11.48 22.18 10.98
C GLN A 375 -9.99 22.22 11.34
N SER A 376 -9.18 21.42 10.64
CA SER A 376 -7.73 21.36 10.81
C SER A 376 -7.04 22.44 9.99
N GLU A 377 -5.86 22.90 10.43
CA GLU A 377 -5.08 23.88 9.65
C GLU A 377 -4.60 23.24 8.35
N THR A 378 -5.26 23.56 7.25
CA THR A 378 -5.00 22.98 5.93
C THR A 378 -4.23 23.95 5.05
N ARG A 379 -3.16 23.48 4.39
CA ARG A 379 -2.32 24.31 3.51
C ARG A 379 -2.02 23.57 2.21
N VAL A 380 -2.06 24.29 1.08
CA VAL A 380 -1.53 23.78 -0.19
C VAL A 380 -0.02 23.61 -0.07
N SER A 381 0.48 22.38 -0.19
CA SER A 381 1.90 22.04 -0.10
C SER A 381 2.58 22.03 -1.47
N ASP A 382 1.88 21.57 -2.51
CA ASP A 382 2.39 21.50 -3.88
C ASP A 382 1.29 21.69 -4.93
N GLU A 383 1.70 22.05 -6.15
CA GLU A 383 0.82 22.27 -7.29
C GLU A 383 1.41 21.63 -8.56
N THR A 384 0.70 20.64 -9.11
CA THR A 384 1.06 20.02 -10.39
C THR A 384 0.12 20.49 -11.50
N ALA A 385 0.39 20.13 -12.76
CA ALA A 385 -0.48 20.50 -13.87
C ALA A 385 -1.92 19.96 -13.74
N THR A 386 -2.11 18.89 -12.96
CA THR A 386 -3.38 18.16 -12.86
C THR A 386 -3.99 18.17 -11.46
N ALA A 387 -3.22 18.44 -10.40
CA ALA A 387 -3.72 18.38 -9.03
C ALA A 387 -3.10 19.45 -8.11
N TYR A 388 -3.78 19.70 -7.00
CA TYR A 388 -3.24 20.42 -5.85
C TYR A 388 -3.02 19.42 -4.72
N GLN A 389 -1.86 19.50 -4.06
CA GLN A 389 -1.58 18.71 -2.87
C GLN A 389 -1.74 19.59 -1.63
N PHE A 390 -2.35 19.03 -0.60
CA PHE A 390 -2.64 19.66 0.67
C PHE A 390 -1.99 18.89 1.81
N THR A 391 -1.65 19.61 2.87
CA THR A 391 -1.19 19.07 4.14
C THR A 391 -2.04 19.65 5.27
N ALA A 392 -2.39 18.81 6.24
CA ALA A 392 -3.09 19.22 7.45
C ALA A 392 -2.55 18.47 8.66
N GLU A 393 -2.32 19.22 9.75
CA GLU A 393 -1.96 18.66 11.05
C GLU A 393 -3.25 18.30 11.81
N ILE A 394 -3.33 17.08 12.34
CA ILE A 394 -4.46 16.57 13.11
C ILE A 394 -4.00 16.05 14.47
N ASP A 395 -4.85 16.23 15.48
CA ASP A 395 -4.60 15.80 16.85
C ASP A 395 -5.26 14.45 17.16
N THR A 396 -6.12 13.94 16.26
CA THR A 396 -6.89 12.72 16.46
C THR A 396 -6.98 11.83 15.22
N LEU A 397 -6.75 10.53 15.41
CA LEU A 397 -6.85 9.50 14.36
C LEU A 397 -8.17 8.71 14.50
N GLN A 398 -9.31 9.36 14.24
CA GLN A 398 -10.63 8.70 14.27
C GLN A 398 -11.33 8.74 12.91
N ALA A 399 -11.54 9.94 12.38
CA ALA A 399 -12.05 10.12 11.04
C ALA A 399 -11.68 11.52 10.55
N VAL A 400 -11.47 11.63 9.25
CA VAL A 400 -11.21 12.89 8.57
C VAL A 400 -12.10 13.01 7.34
N THR A 401 -12.43 14.24 6.97
CA THR A 401 -13.14 14.54 5.72
C THR A 401 -12.59 15.78 5.07
N VAL A 402 -12.55 15.78 3.74
CA VAL A 402 -12.20 16.94 2.92
C VAL A 402 -13.50 17.64 2.51
N ALA A 403 -13.64 18.93 2.81
CA ALA A 403 -14.82 19.71 2.45
C ALA A 403 -14.45 21.19 2.18
N GLU A 404 -15.43 21.98 1.75
CA GLU A 404 -15.26 23.44 1.62
C GLU A 404 -15.13 24.07 3.02
N SER A 405 -14.21 25.02 3.18
CA SER A 405 -13.99 25.74 4.44
C SER A 405 -15.06 26.81 4.64
N ASP A 406 -15.56 26.94 5.88
CA ASP A 406 -16.50 27.99 6.28
C ASP A 406 -15.87 29.39 6.28
N ASP A 407 -14.54 29.45 6.37
CA ASP A 407 -13.78 30.69 6.33
C ASP A 407 -13.60 31.14 4.87
N ASP A 408 -14.69 31.53 4.20
CA ASP A 408 -14.56 32.30 2.96
C ASP A 408 -13.92 33.66 3.33
N PRO A 409 -12.61 33.89 3.04
CA PRO A 409 -11.98 35.18 3.36
C PRO A 409 -12.59 36.33 2.54
N ASN A 410 -13.35 35.99 1.50
CA ASN A 410 -14.08 36.89 0.62
C ASN A 410 -15.56 37.03 0.99
N ALA A 411 -16.07 36.28 1.98
CA ALA A 411 -17.38 36.54 2.57
C ALA A 411 -17.29 37.89 3.27
N THR A 412 -17.60 38.94 2.53
CA THR A 412 -17.81 40.27 3.08
C THR A 412 -18.77 40.09 4.26
N PRO A 413 -18.41 40.50 5.49
CA PRO A 413 -19.25 40.32 6.66
C PRO A 413 -20.63 40.86 6.29
N ASN A 414 -21.59 39.95 6.11
CA ASN A 414 -22.92 40.38 5.74
C ASN A 414 -23.39 41.27 6.89
N ASP A 415 -23.68 42.53 6.55
CA ASP A 415 -24.18 43.56 7.45
C ASP A 415 -25.53 43.08 8.02
N GLU A 416 -25.51 42.19 9.03
CA GLU A 416 -26.68 41.72 9.78
C GLU A 416 -27.26 42.81 10.70
N ASN A 417 -27.08 44.08 10.33
CA ASN A 417 -27.71 45.21 11.01
C ASN A 417 -28.76 45.90 10.12
N GLY A 418 -29.50 45.09 9.36
CA GLY A 418 -30.64 45.50 8.57
C GLY A 418 -31.98 45.44 9.33
N THR A 419 -32.15 46.24 10.39
CA THR A 419 -33.50 46.57 10.87
C THR A 419 -34.21 47.44 9.83
N GLY A 420 -34.86 46.80 8.85
CA GLY A 420 -35.69 47.42 7.82
C GLY A 420 -37.14 46.90 7.88
N PRO A 421 -38.17 47.76 7.83
CA PRO A 421 -39.51 47.41 8.22
C PRO A 421 -40.26 46.60 7.17
N SER A 422 -41.15 45.76 7.68
CA SER A 422 -42.19 45.02 6.99
C SER A 422 -43.01 45.89 6.01
N ASP A 423 -42.93 45.54 4.72
CA ASP A 423 -43.89 45.99 3.72
C ASP A 423 -44.78 44.81 3.29
N THR A 424 -46.04 44.86 3.75
CA THR A 424 -47.11 43.97 3.36
C THR A 424 -47.78 44.51 2.09
N GLY A 425 -47.43 43.97 0.93
CA GLY A 425 -48.02 44.31 -0.36
C GLY A 425 -48.61 43.10 -1.07
N THR A 426 -49.94 43.06 -1.10
CA THR A 426 -50.83 42.09 -1.77
C THR A 426 -50.89 42.23 -3.30
N ASP A 427 -51.28 41.12 -3.95
CA ASP A 427 -51.94 40.97 -5.26
C ASP A 427 -51.14 41.24 -6.56
N ASP A 428 -51.04 40.24 -7.47
CA ASP A 428 -51.98 40.10 -8.60
C ASP A 428 -51.73 38.83 -9.44
N VAL A 429 -52.83 38.27 -9.96
CA VAL A 429 -52.96 37.08 -10.81
C VAL A 429 -52.84 37.48 -12.28
N GLY A 430 -52.04 36.76 -13.08
CA GLY A 430 -51.87 37.13 -14.49
C GLY A 430 -51.34 36.02 -15.41
N ASN A 431 -52.22 35.07 -15.72
CA ASN A 431 -52.06 34.00 -16.70
C ASN A 431 -51.89 34.57 -18.14
N ASN A 432 -50.87 34.17 -18.91
CA ASN A 432 -51.00 34.12 -20.38
C ASN A 432 -50.00 33.17 -21.06
N ALA A 433 -50.56 32.15 -21.71
CA ALA A 433 -49.87 31.25 -22.62
C ALA A 433 -49.63 31.91 -23.98
N THR A 434 -48.51 31.61 -24.64
CA THR A 434 -48.43 31.62 -26.11
C THR A 434 -47.43 30.58 -26.58
N SER A 435 -47.95 29.56 -27.24
CA SER A 435 -47.24 28.55 -28.02
C SER A 435 -46.85 29.14 -29.38
N THR A 436 -45.61 28.95 -29.80
CA THR A 436 -45.23 29.04 -31.22
C THR A 436 -44.45 27.79 -31.62
N ASP A 437 -45.21 26.96 -32.33
CA ASP A 437 -44.82 25.87 -33.20
C ASP A 437 -43.92 26.40 -34.34
N THR A 438 -42.79 25.74 -34.62
CA THR A 438 -42.04 25.91 -35.86
C THR A 438 -41.42 24.58 -36.25
N ALA A 439 -42.07 23.92 -37.21
CA ALA A 439 -41.57 22.78 -37.95
C ALA A 439 -40.87 23.23 -39.25
N ASN A 440 -39.66 22.72 -39.48
CA ASN A 440 -38.95 22.49 -40.74
C ASN A 440 -37.54 22.02 -40.35
N GLY A 441 -36.90 20.99 -40.89
CA GLY A 441 -37.13 20.13 -42.03
C GLY A 441 -35.76 19.52 -42.38
N GLU A 442 -35.71 18.19 -42.41
CA GLU A 442 -34.77 17.24 -43.06
C GLU A 442 -33.42 17.75 -43.62
N ASN A 443 -32.31 17.09 -43.21
CA ASN A 443 -31.42 16.34 -44.12
C ASN A 443 -30.26 15.60 -43.39
N ASN A 444 -30.36 14.26 -43.39
CA ASN A 444 -29.39 13.27 -43.88
C ASN A 444 -27.86 13.46 -43.65
N ALA A 445 -27.25 12.49 -42.95
CA ALA A 445 -26.17 11.61 -43.43
C ALA A 445 -24.98 11.37 -42.45
N THR A 446 -24.72 10.07 -42.26
CA THR A 446 -23.43 9.38 -42.09
C THR A 446 -22.59 9.56 -40.81
N GLY A 447 -22.69 8.56 -39.92
CA GLY A 447 -21.60 7.60 -39.62
C GLY A 447 -20.38 8.08 -38.82
N SER A 448 -20.21 7.53 -37.62
CA SER A 448 -18.93 6.99 -37.15
C SER A 448 -19.18 6.11 -35.93
N GLU A 449 -18.58 4.93 -35.95
CA GLU A 449 -18.42 3.98 -34.85
C GLU A 449 -17.60 4.61 -33.73
N THR A 450 -17.95 4.30 -32.47
CA THR A 450 -17.02 4.22 -31.34
C THR A 450 -17.60 3.24 -30.34
N ASP A 451 -16.87 2.16 -30.13
CA ASP A 451 -17.06 1.14 -29.11
C ASP A 451 -17.03 1.77 -27.72
N GLY A 452 -18.07 1.52 -26.94
CA GLY A 452 -18.11 1.80 -25.51
C GLY A 452 -17.91 0.49 -24.77
N SER A 453 -16.69 0.28 -24.27
CA SER A 453 -16.39 -0.73 -23.26
C SER A 453 -17.13 -0.35 -21.99
N GLY A 454 -18.23 -1.04 -21.70
CA GLY A 454 -18.92 -0.96 -20.43
C GLY A 454 -18.17 -1.79 -19.41
N ASP A 455 -17.59 -1.12 -18.43
CA ASP A 455 -17.08 -1.75 -17.22
C ASP A 455 -18.29 -2.14 -16.35
N GLU A 456 -18.82 -3.35 -16.59
CA GLU A 456 -19.83 -3.94 -15.72
C GLU A 456 -19.12 -4.57 -14.53
N SER A 457 -18.97 -3.78 -13.46
CA SER A 457 -18.55 -4.25 -12.13
C SER A 457 -19.49 -5.38 -11.69
N SER A 458 -19.03 -6.61 -11.83
CA SER A 458 -19.72 -7.78 -11.31
C SER A 458 -19.49 -7.86 -9.79
N PRO A 459 -20.53 -8.12 -8.98
CA PRO A 459 -20.36 -8.30 -7.55
C PRO A 459 -19.51 -9.55 -7.27
N LEU A 460 -18.47 -9.37 -6.45
CA LEU A 460 -17.57 -10.42 -5.95
C LEU A 460 -18.35 -11.67 -5.50
N PRO A 461 -17.90 -12.89 -5.84
CA PRO A 461 -18.45 -14.11 -5.24
C PRO A 461 -18.14 -14.11 -3.74
N GLY A 462 -19.20 -14.21 -2.93
CA GLY A 462 -19.09 -14.16 -1.48
C GLY A 462 -18.19 -15.27 -0.92
N PHE A 463 -17.20 -14.86 -0.14
CA PHE A 463 -16.37 -15.76 0.66
C PHE A 463 -17.25 -16.59 1.60
N GLY A 464 -17.13 -17.90 1.43
CA GLY A 464 -17.78 -18.90 2.26
C GLY A 464 -17.32 -18.79 3.72
N ALA A 465 -18.28 -18.88 4.61
CA ALA A 465 -18.15 -18.88 6.06
C ALA A 465 -16.97 -19.69 6.65
N GLY A 466 -16.13 -19.01 7.42
CA GLY A 466 -15.84 -19.36 8.81
C GLY A 466 -14.79 -20.44 9.08
N VAL A 467 -13.52 -20.03 9.16
CA VAL A 467 -12.54 -20.64 10.07
C VAL A 467 -12.18 -19.60 11.13
N THR A 468 -12.73 -19.76 12.33
CA THR A 468 -12.33 -18.96 13.49
C THR A 468 -11.00 -19.51 14.02
N VAL A 469 -9.88 -18.87 13.67
CA VAL A 469 -8.60 -19.14 14.32
C VAL A 469 -8.65 -18.54 15.73
N THR A 470 -8.75 -19.40 16.74
CA THR A 470 -8.64 -18.98 18.14
C THR A 470 -7.16 -18.92 18.51
N VAL A 471 -6.59 -17.72 18.56
CA VAL A 471 -5.25 -17.49 19.13
C VAL A 471 -5.33 -17.70 20.65
N ILE A 472 -4.74 -18.80 21.15
CA ILE A 472 -4.57 -19.02 22.59
C ILE A 472 -3.24 -18.37 23.00
N ALA A 473 -3.32 -17.18 23.60
CA ALA A 473 -2.19 -16.56 24.28
C ALA A 473 -1.82 -17.39 25.53
N VAL A 474 -0.66 -18.07 25.50
CA VAL A 474 -0.11 -18.77 26.66
C VAL A 474 0.71 -17.78 27.50
N VAL A 475 0.09 -17.21 28.53
CA VAL A 475 0.79 -16.41 29.54
C VAL A 475 1.53 -17.36 30.50
N LEU A 476 2.86 -17.42 30.38
CA LEU A 476 3.75 -18.14 31.30
C LEU A 476 3.97 -17.34 32.60
N LEU A 477 3.16 -17.65 33.62
CA LEU A 477 3.28 -17.08 34.95
C LEU A 477 4.32 -17.85 35.78
N THR A 478 5.56 -17.36 35.83
CA THR A 478 6.57 -17.83 36.80
C THR A 478 6.29 -17.25 38.18
N ALA A 479 5.72 -18.06 39.08
CA ALA A 479 5.63 -17.74 40.50
C ALA A 479 6.26 -18.84 41.37
N LEU A 480 7.46 -18.53 41.86
CA LEU A 480 7.99 -18.79 43.21
C LEU A 480 7.38 -19.96 44.01
N TRP A 481 8.17 -21.02 44.23
CA TRP A 481 7.98 -21.90 45.38
C TRP A 481 9.26 -22.01 46.23
N ALA A 482 9.29 -21.24 47.30
CA ALA A 482 10.21 -21.40 48.40
C ALA A 482 9.55 -22.22 49.53
N GLY A 483 10.11 -23.40 49.81
CA GLY A 483 10.20 -23.99 51.15
C GLY A 483 9.03 -24.83 51.66
N SER A 484 9.27 -26.11 51.96
CA SER A 484 9.64 -26.57 53.32
C SER A 484 9.43 -28.07 53.57
N ARG A 485 10.43 -28.70 54.20
CA ARG A 485 10.38 -29.82 55.18
C ARG A 485 9.68 -31.13 54.78
N GLN A 486 10.46 -32.20 54.56
CA GLN A 486 10.90 -33.16 55.60
C GLN A 486 12.04 -34.02 55.07
#